data_AF-A0A1G0Y6K7-F1
#
_entry.id   AF-A0A1G0Y6K7-F1
#
_cell.length_a   1.000
_cell.length_b   1.000
_cell.length_c   1.000
_cell.angle_alpha   90.00
_cell.angle_beta   90.00
_cell.angle_gamma   90.00
#
_symmetry.space_group_name_H-M   'P 1'
#
loop_
_entity.id
_entity.type
_entity.pdbx_description
1 polymer ?
#
loop_
_entity_poly.entity_id
_entity_poly.type
_entity_poly.pdbx_seq_one_letter_code
_entity_poly.pdbx_strand_id
1 'polypeptide(L)'
;MSTTQVKDIILDRINVEVFLGHNALGVYIALSDHSSILNALPFRQALGTIQRHALDSFILSLCKLYEKPNQKYPNYSIPTTLALLQEDRFNLADRIQNHVRLEQFIQANVDNSFVVRCSDDMTRIPALLLDHFSEQCPRTPPRDRKELDYILDALKVLRDKRVAHHENADLASLSKANLDGALRLLAFAQTYINLVGYGFFGFSQEAEVNSDGFAPSKSVVWPELNRMIGLLEESGHVRK
;
A
#
# COMPACT_ATOMS: atom_id res chain seq x y z
N MET A 1 0.43 11.70 -22.03
CA MET A 1 -0.20 10.35 -22.00
C MET A 1 -1.70 10.52 -21.82
N SER A 2 -2.55 9.57 -22.24
CA SER A 2 -4.00 9.71 -22.06
C SER A 2 -4.41 9.37 -20.62
N THR A 3 -5.48 10.00 -20.11
CA THR A 3 -6.12 9.62 -18.83
C THR A 3 -6.50 8.15 -18.75
N THR A 4 -6.79 7.52 -19.90
CA THR A 4 -7.03 6.08 -20.00
C THR A 4 -5.83 5.29 -19.50
N GLN A 5 -4.61 5.69 -19.90
CA GLN A 5 -3.39 5.04 -19.45
C GLN A 5 -3.19 5.21 -17.93
N VAL A 6 -3.53 6.36 -17.36
CA VAL A 6 -3.44 6.57 -15.89
C VAL A 6 -4.39 5.63 -15.16
N LYS A 7 -5.63 5.53 -15.64
CA LYS A 7 -6.62 4.59 -15.11
C LYS A 7 -6.09 3.16 -15.12
N ASP A 8 -5.54 2.70 -16.25
CA ASP A 8 -4.99 1.35 -16.39
C ASP A 8 -3.82 1.12 -15.42
N ILE A 9 -2.94 2.11 -15.24
CA ILE A 9 -1.85 2.03 -14.25
C ILE A 9 -2.42 1.86 -12.83
N ILE A 10 -3.41 2.67 -12.44
CA ILE A 10 -3.99 2.61 -11.09
C ILE A 10 -4.66 1.25 -10.86
N LEU A 11 -5.48 0.78 -11.79
CA LEU A 11 -6.29 -0.42 -11.62
C LEU A 11 -5.52 -1.73 -11.81
N ASP A 12 -4.61 -1.77 -12.77
CA ASP A 12 -3.95 -3.02 -13.16
C ASP A 12 -2.55 -3.17 -12.56
N ARG A 13 -1.93 -2.07 -12.11
CA ARG A 13 -0.57 -2.08 -11.57
C ARG A 13 -0.53 -1.73 -10.10
N ILE A 14 -0.99 -0.53 -9.73
CA ILE A 14 -0.92 -0.06 -8.34
C ILE A 14 -1.83 -0.92 -7.45
N ASN A 15 -3.09 -1.14 -7.85
CA ASN A 15 -4.02 -1.98 -7.10
C ASN A 15 -3.55 -3.44 -6.97
N VAL A 16 -2.95 -4.01 -8.03
CA VAL A 16 -2.35 -5.35 -7.95
C VAL A 16 -1.21 -5.40 -6.93
N GLU A 17 -0.31 -4.42 -6.94
CA GLU A 17 0.78 -4.36 -5.95
C GLU A 17 0.27 -4.14 -4.52
N VAL A 18 -0.80 -3.38 -4.32
CA VAL A 18 -1.47 -3.26 -3.01
C VAL A 18 -2.05 -4.60 -2.56
N PHE A 19 -2.75 -5.32 -3.45
CA PHE A 19 -3.28 -6.66 -3.17
C PHE A 19 -2.16 -7.67 -2.84
N LEU A 20 -1.06 -7.65 -3.59
CA LEU A 20 0.11 -8.50 -3.30
C LEU A 20 0.73 -8.15 -1.95
N GLY A 21 0.86 -6.86 -1.63
CA GLY A 21 1.33 -6.39 -0.33
C GLY A 21 0.48 -6.90 0.82
N HIS A 22 -0.85 -6.83 0.68
CA HIS A 22 -1.79 -7.38 1.67
C HIS A 22 -1.61 -8.87 1.91
N ASN A 23 -1.49 -9.67 0.85
CA ASN A 23 -1.36 -11.12 0.98
C ASN A 23 0.00 -11.53 1.54
N ALA A 24 1.07 -10.87 1.10
CA ALA A 24 2.41 -11.08 1.62
C ALA A 24 2.45 -10.80 3.13
N LEU A 25 1.85 -9.68 3.56
CA LEU A 25 1.75 -9.35 4.97
C LEU A 25 0.86 -10.34 5.76
N GLY A 26 -0.26 -10.77 5.18
CA GLY A 26 -1.13 -11.79 5.77
C GLY A 26 -0.37 -13.08 6.05
N VAL A 27 0.39 -13.60 5.07
CA VAL A 27 1.23 -14.79 5.27
C VAL A 27 2.24 -14.57 6.40
N TYR A 28 2.94 -13.43 6.38
CA TYR A 28 3.93 -13.10 7.40
C TYR A 28 3.32 -13.07 8.82
N ILE A 29 2.17 -12.41 9.00
CA ILE A 29 1.49 -12.27 10.29
C ILE A 29 1.03 -13.64 10.79
N ALA A 30 0.33 -14.44 9.97
CA ALA A 30 -0.16 -15.75 10.39
C ALA A 30 0.99 -16.69 10.83
N LEU A 31 2.12 -16.69 10.12
CA LEU A 31 3.28 -17.48 10.56
C LEU A 31 3.94 -16.92 11.83
N SER A 32 3.92 -15.59 12.02
CA SER A 32 4.48 -14.94 13.20
C SER A 32 3.65 -15.23 14.46
N ASP A 33 2.32 -15.12 14.36
CA ASP A 33 1.38 -15.29 15.46
C ASP A 33 1.39 -16.74 16.00
N HIS A 34 1.65 -17.72 15.12
CA HIS A 34 1.74 -19.14 15.48
C HIS A 34 3.19 -19.65 15.64
N SER A 35 4.18 -18.75 15.70
CA SER A 35 5.61 -19.13 15.64
C SER A 35 6.04 -20.12 16.72
N SER A 36 5.47 -20.06 17.94
CA SER A 36 5.79 -20.99 19.03
C SER A 36 5.49 -22.44 18.66
N ILE A 37 4.34 -22.70 18.05
CA ILE A 37 3.90 -24.02 17.63
C ILE A 37 4.64 -24.45 16.37
N LEU A 38 4.73 -23.55 15.38
CA LEU A 38 5.37 -23.83 14.10
C LEU A 38 6.86 -24.19 14.25
N ASN A 39 7.54 -23.61 15.25
CA ASN A 39 8.93 -23.91 15.56
C ASN A 39 9.16 -25.31 16.16
N ALA A 40 8.11 -25.95 16.71
CA ALA A 40 8.16 -27.33 17.19
C ALA A 40 7.98 -28.36 16.07
N LEU A 41 7.52 -27.95 14.89
CA LEU A 41 7.26 -28.86 13.76
C LEU A 41 8.57 -29.29 13.07
N PRO A 42 8.62 -30.51 12.51
CA PRO A 42 9.80 -31.01 11.77
C PRO A 42 10.21 -30.13 10.57
N PHE A 43 9.27 -29.40 9.99
CA PHE A 43 9.46 -28.56 8.81
C PHE A 43 9.57 -27.05 9.12
N ARG A 44 9.91 -26.68 10.35
CA ARG A 44 10.09 -25.27 10.78
C ARG A 44 10.98 -24.43 9.86
N GLN A 45 12.01 -25.02 9.25
CA GLN A 45 12.91 -24.33 8.34
C GLN A 45 12.20 -23.87 7.06
N ALA A 46 11.31 -24.71 6.52
CA ALA A 46 10.50 -24.36 5.35
C ALA A 46 9.52 -23.23 5.70
N LEU A 47 8.87 -23.29 6.86
CA LEU A 47 7.96 -22.23 7.33
C LEU A 47 8.70 -20.91 7.55
N GLY A 48 9.87 -20.93 8.19
CA GLY A 48 10.70 -19.74 8.35
C GLY A 48 11.13 -19.14 7.00
N THR A 49 11.39 -20.00 6.00
CA THR A 49 11.69 -19.56 4.62
C THR A 49 10.50 -18.88 3.96
N ILE A 50 9.30 -19.45 4.09
CA ILE A 50 8.05 -18.85 3.59
C ILE A 50 7.79 -17.51 4.27
N GLN A 51 7.91 -17.44 5.60
CA GLN A 51 7.74 -16.20 6.37
C GLN A 51 8.71 -15.12 5.89
N ARG A 52 9.97 -15.47 5.67
CA ARG A 52 10.98 -14.54 5.14
C ARG A 52 10.62 -14.05 3.75
N HIS A 53 10.26 -14.93 2.82
CA HIS A 53 9.87 -14.54 1.46
C HIS A 53 8.60 -13.69 1.45
N ALA A 54 7.66 -13.96 2.34
CA ALA A 54 6.46 -13.14 2.51
C ALA A 54 6.83 -11.72 2.95
N LEU A 55 7.71 -11.56 3.94
CA LEU A 55 8.19 -10.25 4.36
C LEU A 55 8.95 -9.51 3.24
N ASP A 56 9.88 -10.20 2.57
CA ASP A 56 10.66 -9.60 1.49
C ASP A 56 9.74 -9.17 0.31
N SER A 57 8.69 -9.96 0.01
CA SER A 57 7.68 -9.60 -1.00
C SER A 57 6.85 -8.39 -0.59
N PHE A 58 6.45 -8.29 0.68
CA PHE A 58 5.73 -7.14 1.22
C PHE A 58 6.56 -5.85 1.10
N ILE A 59 7.83 -5.90 1.51
CA ILE A 59 8.77 -4.76 1.38
C ILE A 59 8.92 -4.35 -0.09
N LEU A 60 9.07 -5.32 -1.00
CA LEU A 60 9.22 -5.05 -2.43
C LEU A 60 7.98 -4.37 -3.01
N SER A 61 6.77 -4.85 -2.69
CA SER A 61 5.52 -4.23 -3.16
C SER A 61 5.40 -2.78 -2.68
N LEU A 62 5.70 -2.50 -1.41
CA LEU A 62 5.73 -1.12 -0.91
C LEU A 62 6.76 -0.25 -1.66
N CYS A 63 7.97 -0.75 -1.88
CA CYS A 63 8.99 0.01 -2.60
C CYS A 63 8.57 0.35 -4.04
N LYS A 64 7.93 -0.59 -4.74
CA LYS A 64 7.43 -0.38 -6.12
C LYS A 64 6.33 0.68 -6.19
N LEU A 65 5.39 0.68 -5.23
CA LEU A 65 4.29 1.66 -5.16
C LEU A 65 4.78 3.11 -5.09
N TYR A 66 5.98 3.34 -4.54
CA TYR A 66 6.57 4.66 -4.31
C TYR A 66 7.89 4.89 -5.08
N GLU A 67 8.14 4.14 -6.15
CA GLU A 67 9.33 4.35 -6.98
C GLU A 67 9.18 5.63 -7.81
N LYS A 68 10.25 6.43 -7.93
CA LYS A 68 10.19 7.70 -8.69
C LYS A 68 10.05 7.43 -10.19
N PRO A 69 9.38 8.30 -10.95
CA PRO A 69 9.29 8.15 -12.39
C PRO A 69 10.68 8.03 -13.01
N ASN A 70 10.86 7.04 -13.89
CA ASN A 70 12.12 6.81 -14.59
C ASN A 70 11.88 6.75 -16.09
N GLN A 71 12.55 7.64 -16.83
CA GLN A 71 12.40 7.74 -18.29
C GLN A 71 13.00 6.54 -19.04
N LYS A 72 14.08 5.95 -18.49
CA LYS A 72 14.78 4.82 -19.11
C LYS A 72 14.05 3.50 -18.90
N TYR A 73 13.48 3.33 -17.71
CA TYR A 73 12.71 2.14 -17.32
C TYR A 73 11.38 2.58 -16.72
N PRO A 74 10.33 2.79 -17.55
CA PRO A 74 9.04 3.24 -17.08
C PRO A 74 8.53 2.34 -15.95
N ASN A 75 8.17 2.96 -14.84
CA ASN A 75 7.58 2.27 -13.70
C ASN A 75 6.16 2.77 -13.46
N TYR A 76 5.38 1.90 -12.84
CA TYR A 76 3.95 2.09 -12.63
C TYR A 76 3.69 2.27 -11.14
N SER A 77 3.94 3.49 -10.66
CA SER A 77 3.90 3.86 -9.25
C SER A 77 2.95 5.03 -9.00
N ILE A 78 2.65 5.31 -7.74
CA ILE A 78 1.85 6.47 -7.32
C ILE A 78 2.51 7.77 -7.78
N PRO A 79 3.82 8.03 -7.55
CA PRO A 79 4.50 9.20 -8.11
C PRO A 79 4.36 9.35 -9.64
N THR A 80 4.43 8.25 -10.39
CA THR A 80 4.26 8.30 -11.85
C THR A 80 2.85 8.73 -12.24
N THR A 81 1.83 8.14 -11.62
CA THR A 81 0.44 8.52 -11.92
C THR A 81 0.12 9.96 -11.50
N LEU A 82 0.65 10.43 -10.37
CA LEU A 82 0.53 11.82 -9.94
C LEU A 82 1.14 12.79 -10.95
N ALA A 83 2.34 12.52 -11.46
CA ALA A 83 2.98 13.35 -12.47
C ALA A 83 2.13 13.44 -13.74
N LEU A 84 1.60 12.31 -14.21
CA LEU A 84 0.73 12.26 -15.39
C LEU A 84 -0.60 12.98 -15.19
N LEU A 85 -1.20 12.89 -14.01
CA LEU A 85 -2.45 13.58 -13.69
C LEU A 85 -2.25 15.09 -13.55
N GLN A 86 -1.11 15.52 -13.01
CA GLN A 86 -0.78 16.95 -12.92
C GLN A 86 -0.61 17.60 -14.30
N GLU A 87 -0.05 16.87 -15.27
CA GLU A 87 0.03 17.33 -16.67
C GLU A 87 -1.36 17.55 -17.31
N ASP A 88 -2.36 16.75 -16.93
CA ASP A 88 -3.71 16.78 -17.50
C ASP A 88 -4.78 17.37 -16.58
N ARG A 89 -4.36 18.07 -15.51
CA ARG A 89 -5.24 18.45 -14.39
C ARG A 89 -6.50 19.23 -14.79
N PHE A 90 -6.42 20.01 -15.87
CA PHE A 90 -7.53 20.83 -16.35
C PHE A 90 -8.65 20.02 -17.01
N ASN A 91 -8.33 18.84 -17.55
CA ASN A 91 -9.29 17.96 -18.22
C ASN A 91 -9.88 16.89 -17.28
N LEU A 92 -9.44 16.85 -16.02
CA LEU A 92 -9.91 15.86 -15.04
C LEU A 92 -11.28 16.18 -14.47
N ALA A 93 -11.67 17.47 -14.42
CA ALA A 93 -12.94 17.88 -13.83
C ALA A 93 -14.15 17.21 -14.51
N ASP A 94 -14.13 17.17 -15.85
CA ASP A 94 -15.17 16.54 -16.66
C ASP A 94 -15.23 15.02 -16.51
N ARG A 95 -14.21 14.42 -15.90
CA ARG A 95 -14.10 12.97 -15.72
C ARG A 95 -14.61 12.50 -14.36
N ILE A 96 -14.76 13.41 -13.39
CA ILE A 96 -15.17 13.06 -12.02
C ILE A 96 -16.48 12.24 -12.07
N GLN A 97 -16.40 11.00 -11.60
CA GLN A 97 -17.55 10.08 -11.54
C GLN A 97 -18.22 10.12 -10.16
N ASN A 98 -17.49 10.45 -9.10
CA ASN A 98 -18.03 10.49 -7.74
C ASN A 98 -17.57 11.74 -6.96
N HIS A 99 -18.21 12.86 -7.24
CA HIS A 99 -17.88 14.14 -6.60
C HIS A 99 -18.18 14.16 -5.10
N VAL A 100 -19.27 13.53 -4.66
CA VAL A 100 -19.68 13.53 -3.23
C VAL A 100 -18.58 12.95 -2.34
N ARG A 101 -17.99 11.82 -2.73
CA ARG A 101 -16.89 11.22 -1.96
C ARG A 101 -15.62 12.05 -2.00
N LEU A 102 -15.29 12.62 -3.16
CA LEU A 102 -14.13 13.49 -3.28
C LEU A 102 -14.27 14.75 -2.42
N GLU A 103 -15.46 15.34 -2.40
CA GLU A 103 -15.81 16.48 -1.55
C GLU A 103 -15.67 16.13 -0.06
N GLN A 104 -16.24 15.00 0.37
CA GLN A 104 -16.12 14.51 1.75
C GLN A 104 -14.66 14.32 2.17
N PHE A 105 -13.83 13.75 1.30
CA PHE A 105 -12.40 13.60 1.56
C PHE A 105 -11.70 14.95 1.70
N ILE A 106 -11.98 15.90 0.79
CA ILE A 106 -11.41 17.25 0.84
C ILE A 106 -11.80 17.94 2.14
N GLN A 107 -13.07 17.85 2.56
CA GLN A 107 -13.55 18.39 3.82
C GLN A 107 -12.82 17.82 5.03
N ALA A 108 -12.57 16.50 5.04
CA ALA A 108 -11.92 15.85 6.17
C ALA A 108 -10.41 16.13 6.25
N ASN A 109 -9.72 16.25 5.10
CA ASN A 109 -8.26 16.13 5.04
C ASN A 109 -7.52 17.32 4.41
N VAL A 110 -8.23 18.23 3.73
CA VAL A 110 -7.62 19.31 2.94
C VAL A 110 -8.16 20.68 3.34
N ASP A 111 -9.47 20.87 3.21
CA ASP A 111 -10.17 22.12 3.46
C ASP A 111 -11.57 21.81 4.01
N ASN A 112 -11.72 21.96 5.33
CA ASN A 112 -12.97 21.68 6.05
C ASN A 112 -14.16 22.58 5.64
N SER A 113 -13.89 23.67 4.93
CA SER A 113 -14.91 24.60 4.44
C SER A 113 -15.30 24.34 3.00
N PHE A 114 -14.61 23.41 2.31
CA PHE A 114 -14.86 23.11 0.92
C PHE A 114 -16.27 22.53 0.73
N VAL A 115 -17.08 23.17 -0.12
CA VAL A 115 -18.42 22.69 -0.48
C VAL A 115 -18.61 22.92 -1.97
N VAL A 116 -19.08 21.91 -2.71
CA VAL A 116 -19.38 22.05 -4.13
C VAL A 116 -20.74 22.73 -4.28
N ARG A 117 -20.76 23.99 -4.73
CA ARG A 117 -22.01 24.76 -4.92
C ARG A 117 -22.34 24.98 -6.40
N CYS A 118 -21.33 25.02 -7.25
CA CYS A 118 -21.49 25.20 -8.69
C CYS A 118 -20.49 24.34 -9.49
N SER A 119 -20.63 24.37 -10.82
CA SER A 119 -19.70 23.71 -11.73
C SER A 119 -18.26 24.22 -11.61
N ASP A 120 -18.06 25.48 -11.27
CA ASP A 120 -16.71 26.04 -11.14
C ASP A 120 -15.98 25.45 -9.93
N ASP A 121 -16.69 25.11 -8.84
CA ASP A 121 -16.12 24.42 -7.69
C ASP A 121 -15.64 22.99 -8.04
N MET A 122 -16.35 22.31 -8.95
CA MET A 122 -15.96 20.99 -9.43
C MET A 122 -14.59 21.01 -10.12
N THR A 123 -14.25 22.10 -10.81
CA THR A 123 -12.95 22.24 -11.48
C THR A 123 -11.77 22.35 -10.50
N ARG A 124 -12.05 22.69 -9.23
CA ARG A 124 -11.03 22.80 -8.17
C ARG A 124 -10.69 21.45 -7.53
N ILE A 125 -11.59 20.47 -7.60
CA ILE A 125 -11.42 19.16 -6.97
C ILE A 125 -10.12 18.46 -7.43
N PRO A 126 -9.81 18.34 -8.74
CA PRO A 126 -8.59 17.67 -9.16
C PRO A 126 -7.34 18.36 -8.62
N ALA A 127 -7.28 19.70 -8.65
CA ALA A 127 -6.14 20.44 -8.12
C ALA A 127 -5.94 20.19 -6.62
N LEU A 128 -7.01 20.32 -5.82
CA LEU A 128 -6.93 20.11 -4.36
C LEU A 128 -6.46 18.69 -4.01
N LEU A 129 -6.97 17.67 -4.69
CA LEU A 129 -6.59 16.28 -4.46
C LEU A 129 -5.15 16.00 -4.92
N LEU A 130 -4.79 16.42 -6.12
CA LEU A 130 -3.46 16.16 -6.67
C LEU A 130 -2.39 16.90 -5.87
N ASP A 131 -2.67 18.11 -5.39
CA ASP A 131 -1.75 18.86 -4.54
C ASP A 131 -1.61 18.19 -3.17
N HIS A 132 -2.72 17.76 -2.56
CA HIS A 132 -2.70 16.99 -1.30
C HIS A 132 -1.85 15.72 -1.46
N PHE A 133 -2.15 14.88 -2.46
CA PHE A 133 -1.40 13.65 -2.65
C PHE A 133 0.05 13.90 -3.05
N SER A 134 0.36 14.92 -3.85
CA SER A 134 1.75 15.26 -4.18
C SER A 134 2.55 15.68 -2.94
N GLU A 135 1.92 16.43 -2.03
CA GLU A 135 2.56 16.86 -0.78
C GLU A 135 2.66 15.73 0.26
N GLN A 136 1.69 14.82 0.32
CA GLN A 136 1.72 13.73 1.29
C GLN A 136 2.36 12.44 0.76
N CYS A 137 2.60 12.31 -0.55
CA CYS A 137 3.16 11.10 -1.16
C CYS A 137 4.53 10.78 -0.55
N PRO A 138 4.70 9.59 0.07
CA PRO A 138 5.96 9.14 0.62
C PRO A 138 7.08 9.15 -0.42
N ARG A 139 8.25 9.68 -0.06
CA ARG A 139 9.38 9.81 -0.99
C ARG A 139 10.75 9.61 -0.35
N THR A 140 11.74 9.39 -1.21
CA THR A 140 13.16 9.25 -0.86
C THR A 140 14.01 10.22 -1.70
N PRO A 141 14.99 10.95 -1.14
CA PRO A 141 15.35 11.01 0.28
C PRO A 141 14.23 11.63 1.14
N PRO A 142 14.23 11.38 2.46
CA PRO A 142 13.14 11.81 3.33
C PRO A 142 13.12 13.32 3.56
N ARG A 143 11.92 13.90 3.68
CA ARG A 143 11.73 15.28 4.13
C ARG A 143 11.79 15.37 5.65
N ASP A 144 12.11 16.56 6.15
CA ASP A 144 12.03 16.83 7.58
C ASP A 144 10.60 16.59 8.10
N ARG A 145 10.50 15.92 9.25
CA ARG A 145 9.25 15.61 9.99
C ARG A 145 8.17 14.83 9.22
N LYS A 146 8.48 14.19 8.08
CA LYS A 146 7.52 13.33 7.35
C LYS A 146 7.79 11.86 7.66
N GLU A 147 7.11 11.34 8.67
CA GLU A 147 7.32 9.98 9.18
C GLU A 147 7.30 8.89 8.08
N LEU A 148 6.31 8.94 7.18
CA LEU A 148 6.18 7.96 6.09
C LEU A 148 7.36 8.00 5.11
N ASP A 149 8.02 9.15 4.94
CA ASP A 149 9.23 9.23 4.11
C ASP A 149 10.37 8.42 4.75
N TYR A 150 10.58 8.55 6.07
CA TYR A 150 11.62 7.81 6.79
C TYR A 150 11.33 6.30 6.81
N ILE A 151 10.06 5.91 6.95
CA ILE A 151 9.66 4.50 6.86
C ILE A 151 9.98 3.97 5.47
N LEU A 152 9.58 4.68 4.40
CA LEU A 152 9.86 4.26 3.03
C LEU A 152 11.37 4.15 2.77
N ASP A 153 12.16 5.12 3.24
CA ASP A 153 13.62 5.11 3.10
C ASP A 153 14.24 3.88 3.78
N ALA A 154 13.84 3.60 5.02
CA ALA A 154 14.27 2.41 5.74
C ALA A 154 13.90 1.11 5.01
N LEU A 155 12.68 1.02 4.45
CA LEU A 155 12.26 -0.13 3.65
C LEU A 155 13.07 -0.28 2.37
N LYS A 156 13.44 0.81 1.68
CA LYS A 156 14.31 0.75 0.49
C LYS A 156 15.71 0.29 0.86
N VAL A 157 16.28 0.77 1.98
CA VAL A 157 17.57 0.28 2.49
C VAL A 157 17.49 -1.21 2.82
N LEU A 158 16.42 -1.67 3.47
CA LEU A 158 16.21 -3.09 3.77
C LEU A 158 16.09 -3.92 2.49
N ARG A 159 15.34 -3.44 1.48
CA ARG A 159 15.24 -4.06 0.16
C ARG A 159 16.63 -4.23 -0.44
N ASP A 160 17.42 -3.17 -0.51
CA ASP A 160 18.72 -3.20 -1.19
C ASP A 160 19.66 -4.17 -0.46
N LYS A 161 19.75 -4.11 0.87
CA LYS A 161 20.61 -5.01 1.65
C LYS A 161 20.16 -6.48 1.58
N ARG A 162 18.88 -6.75 1.78
CA ARG A 162 18.36 -8.13 1.91
C ARG A 162 18.05 -8.79 0.58
N VAL A 163 17.38 -8.06 -0.30
CA VAL A 163 16.86 -8.59 -1.57
C VAL A 163 17.92 -8.51 -2.65
N ALA A 164 18.69 -7.42 -2.72
CA ALA A 164 19.70 -7.26 -3.77
C ALA A 164 21.09 -7.82 -3.37
N HIS A 165 21.46 -7.78 -2.09
CA HIS A 165 22.83 -8.11 -1.66
C HIS A 165 22.97 -9.32 -0.72
N HIS A 166 21.87 -10.00 -0.35
CA HIS A 166 21.86 -11.13 0.58
C HIS A 166 22.58 -10.86 1.92
N GLU A 167 22.68 -9.60 2.33
CA GLU A 167 23.30 -9.26 3.61
C GLU A 167 22.47 -9.83 4.74
N ASN A 168 23.14 -10.30 5.79
CA ASN A 168 22.49 -10.77 7.00
C ASN A 168 22.03 -9.55 7.82
N ALA A 169 21.04 -8.83 7.30
CA ALA A 169 20.42 -7.71 7.98
C ALA A 169 19.52 -8.25 9.09
N ASP A 170 19.90 -7.95 10.34
CA ASP A 170 19.19 -8.40 11.52
C ASP A 170 17.74 -7.90 11.49
N LEU A 171 16.79 -8.84 11.45
CA LEU A 171 15.35 -8.55 11.45
C LEU A 171 14.90 -7.86 12.73
N ALA A 172 15.70 -7.92 13.80
CA ALA A 172 15.45 -7.17 15.02
C ALA A 172 15.30 -5.65 14.76
N SER A 173 15.83 -5.14 13.65
CA SER A 173 15.64 -3.73 13.27
C SER A 173 14.23 -3.41 12.74
N LEU A 174 13.42 -4.38 12.31
CA LEU A 174 12.00 -4.19 12.01
C LEU A 174 11.19 -4.30 13.31
N SER A 175 11.32 -3.28 14.16
CA SER A 175 10.49 -3.17 15.35
C SER A 175 8.99 -3.18 14.97
N LYS A 176 8.11 -3.52 15.92
CA LYS A 176 6.65 -3.43 15.72
C LYS A 176 6.21 -2.05 15.18
N ALA A 177 6.90 -0.98 15.59
CA ALA A 177 6.65 0.38 15.09
C ALA A 177 6.96 0.53 13.58
N ASN A 178 7.94 -0.20 13.06
CA ASN A 178 8.28 -0.19 11.63
C ASN A 178 7.25 -0.94 10.80
N LEU A 179 6.62 -1.99 11.35
CA LEU A 179 5.53 -2.70 10.68
C LEU A 179 4.26 -1.85 10.60
N ASP A 180 3.92 -1.17 11.69
CA ASP A 180 2.83 -0.19 11.72
C ASP A 180 3.05 0.94 10.69
N GLY A 181 4.28 1.47 10.60
CA GLY A 181 4.65 2.42 9.56
C GLY A 181 4.44 1.87 8.15
N ALA A 182 4.84 0.63 7.90
CA ALA A 182 4.64 -0.04 6.61
C ALA A 182 3.15 -0.26 6.28
N LEU A 183 2.32 -0.55 7.28
CA LEU A 183 0.86 -0.61 7.14
C LEU A 183 0.28 0.75 6.77
N ARG A 184 0.76 1.84 7.36
CA ARG A 184 0.34 3.20 7.00
C ARG A 184 0.76 3.58 5.56
N LEU A 185 1.91 3.10 5.08
CA LEU A 185 2.26 3.21 3.66
C LEU A 185 1.28 2.45 2.77
N LEU A 186 0.86 1.24 3.14
CA LEU A 186 -0.13 0.50 2.37
C LEU A 186 -1.51 1.20 2.40
N ALA A 187 -1.86 1.80 3.54
CA ALA A 187 -3.07 2.59 3.72
C ALA A 187 -3.14 3.83 2.85
N PHE A 188 -2.03 4.55 2.75
CA PHE A 188 -1.90 5.67 1.81
C PHE A 188 -2.13 5.21 0.37
N ALA A 189 -1.51 4.11 -0.05
CA ALA A 189 -1.62 3.60 -1.43
C ALA A 189 -3.05 3.20 -1.79
N GLN A 190 -3.74 2.50 -0.89
CA GLN A 190 -5.13 2.13 -1.09
C GLN A 190 -6.05 3.35 -1.09
N THR A 191 -5.84 4.32 -0.19
CA THR A 191 -6.60 5.58 -0.17
C THR A 191 -6.43 6.35 -1.48
N TYR A 192 -5.21 6.38 -2.04
CA TYR A 192 -4.94 6.93 -3.35
C TYR A 192 -5.72 6.21 -4.47
N ILE A 193 -5.66 4.87 -4.52
CA ILE A 193 -6.44 4.08 -5.51
C ILE A 193 -7.93 4.36 -5.36
N ASN A 194 -8.43 4.43 -4.14
CA ASN A 194 -9.84 4.64 -3.89
C ASN A 194 -10.26 6.03 -4.35
N LEU A 195 -9.56 7.09 -3.98
CA LEU A 195 -10.00 8.44 -4.34
C LEU A 195 -9.72 8.77 -5.80
N VAL A 196 -8.53 8.46 -6.30
CA VAL A 196 -8.17 8.77 -7.69
C VAL A 196 -8.80 7.76 -8.65
N GLY A 197 -8.76 6.47 -8.33
CA GLY A 197 -9.39 5.40 -9.11
C GLY A 197 -10.92 5.50 -9.14
N TYR A 198 -11.57 5.50 -7.97
CA TYR A 198 -13.03 5.56 -7.91
C TYR A 198 -13.56 6.97 -8.18
N GLY A 199 -12.96 8.00 -7.57
CA GLY A 199 -13.44 9.37 -7.70
C GLY A 199 -13.37 9.89 -9.12
N PHE A 200 -12.26 9.67 -9.83
CA PHE A 200 -12.11 10.14 -11.22
C PHE A 200 -12.60 9.14 -12.26
N PHE A 201 -12.63 7.84 -11.97
CA PHE A 201 -12.92 6.85 -13.02
C PHE A 201 -14.04 5.85 -12.69
N GLY A 202 -14.65 5.92 -11.50
CA GLY A 202 -15.90 5.22 -11.18
C GLY A 202 -15.78 3.73 -10.82
N PHE A 203 -14.59 3.20 -10.54
CA PHE A 203 -14.41 1.79 -10.13
C PHE A 203 -14.65 1.55 -8.64
N SER A 204 -15.68 0.79 -8.26
CA SER A 204 -16.12 0.72 -6.86
C SER A 204 -15.14 -0.05 -5.95
N GLN A 205 -14.51 0.68 -5.03
CA GLN A 205 -14.06 0.21 -3.71
C GLN A 205 -14.38 1.30 -2.65
N GLU A 206 -14.28 0.98 -1.36
CA GLU A 206 -14.50 1.93 -0.25
C GLU A 206 -13.56 3.15 -0.37
N ALA A 207 -13.93 4.35 0.12
CA ALA A 207 -13.23 5.60 -0.21
C ALA A 207 -11.92 5.81 0.57
N GLU A 208 -11.93 5.49 1.85
CA GLU A 208 -10.80 5.63 2.77
C GLU A 208 -10.59 4.29 3.46
N VAL A 209 -9.35 3.99 3.80
CA VAL A 209 -9.04 2.79 4.57
C VAL A 209 -8.08 3.17 5.68
N ASN A 210 -8.52 2.99 6.92
CA ASN A 210 -7.67 3.10 8.10
C ASN A 210 -6.67 1.92 8.10
N SER A 211 -5.43 2.14 8.55
CA SER A 211 -4.43 1.09 8.83
C SER A 211 -5.00 -0.10 9.61
N ASP A 212 -5.96 0.15 10.51
CA ASP A 212 -6.64 -0.90 11.29
C ASP A 212 -7.49 -1.84 10.42
N GLY A 213 -7.92 -1.36 9.25
CA GLY A 213 -8.60 -2.13 8.21
C GLY A 213 -7.66 -2.79 7.20
N PHE A 214 -6.35 -2.75 7.42
CA PHE A 214 -5.37 -3.50 6.59
C PHE A 214 -5.14 -4.88 7.17
N ALA A 215 -4.29 -5.67 6.50
CA ALA A 215 -4.03 -7.06 6.87
C ALA A 215 -3.90 -7.23 8.40
N PRO A 216 -4.52 -8.27 8.98
CA PRO A 216 -4.97 -9.48 8.28
C PRO A 216 -6.31 -9.41 7.53
N SER A 217 -7.19 -8.45 7.83
CA SER A 217 -8.59 -8.45 7.37
C SER A 217 -8.78 -8.39 5.84
N LYS A 218 -7.85 -7.76 5.12
CA LYS A 218 -7.89 -7.62 3.65
C LYS A 218 -7.11 -8.69 2.89
N SER A 219 -6.44 -9.61 3.59
CA SER A 219 -5.74 -10.71 2.93
C SER A 219 -6.71 -11.87 2.69
N VAL A 220 -6.74 -12.39 1.45
CA VAL A 220 -7.47 -13.62 1.14
C VAL A 220 -6.69 -14.88 1.55
N VAL A 221 -5.38 -14.75 1.74
CA VAL A 221 -4.48 -15.85 2.12
C VAL A 221 -4.45 -16.06 3.63
N TRP A 222 -4.54 -14.99 4.43
CA TRP A 222 -4.50 -15.06 5.88
C TRP A 222 -5.53 -16.02 6.51
N PRO A 223 -6.84 -15.95 6.19
CA PRO A 223 -7.81 -16.88 6.78
C PRO A 223 -7.54 -18.34 6.41
N GLU A 224 -7.13 -18.60 5.16
CA GLU A 224 -6.78 -19.95 4.71
C GLU A 224 -5.52 -20.47 5.40
N LEU A 225 -4.52 -19.62 5.60
CA LEU A 225 -3.29 -20.01 6.27
C LEU A 225 -3.54 -20.32 7.74
N ASN A 226 -4.34 -19.52 8.44
CA ASN A 226 -4.75 -19.83 9.82
C ASN A 226 -5.55 -21.12 9.89
N ARG A 227 -6.46 -21.37 8.93
CA ARG A 227 -7.18 -22.64 8.85
C ARG A 227 -6.22 -23.81 8.69
N MET A 228 -5.23 -23.70 7.81
CA MET A 228 -4.20 -24.73 7.63
C MET A 228 -3.35 -24.93 8.89
N ILE A 229 -2.95 -23.86 9.56
CA ILE A 229 -2.19 -23.93 10.81
C ILE A 229 -3.03 -24.60 11.90
N GLY A 230 -4.30 -24.26 12.04
CA GLY A 230 -5.22 -24.93 12.97
C GLY A 230 -5.35 -26.44 12.71
N LEU A 231 -5.44 -26.84 11.44
CA LEU A 231 -5.42 -28.28 11.10
C LEU A 231 -4.08 -28.96 11.45
N LEU A 232 -2.96 -28.24 11.33
CA LEU A 232 -1.65 -28.75 11.77
C LEU A 232 -1.56 -28.85 13.29
N GLU A 233 -2.19 -27.93 14.03
CA GLU A 233 -2.31 -27.98 15.48
C GLU A 233 -3.15 -29.17 15.94
N GLU A 234 -4.26 -29.45 15.25
CA GLU A 234 -5.16 -30.56 15.57
C GLU A 234 -4.59 -31.93 15.19
N SER A 235 -3.93 -32.03 14.03
CA SER A 235 -3.28 -33.27 13.58
C SER A 235 -1.96 -33.54 14.31
N GLY A 236 -1.33 -32.47 14.81
CA GLY A 236 -0.15 -32.47 15.64
C GLY A 236 -0.43 -33.10 16.99
N HIS A 237 -0.04 -34.36 17.11
CA HIS A 237 0.16 -35.10 18.36
C HIS A 237 0.86 -34.27 19.45
N VAL A 238 0.10 -33.47 20.20
CA VAL A 238 0.42 -33.14 21.59
C VAL A 238 0.15 -34.42 22.40
N ARG A 239 0.95 -35.46 22.18
CA ARG A 239 1.26 -36.37 23.29
C ARG A 239 2.14 -35.54 24.22
N LYS A 240 1.50 -34.92 25.21
CA LYS A 240 2.21 -34.48 26.41
C LYS A 240 3.02 -35.65 26.99
#